data_AF-A0AAX3QKC9-F1
#
_entry.id   AF-A0AAX3QKC9-F1
#
_cell.length_a   1.000
_cell.length_b   1.000
_cell.length_c   1.000
_cell.angle_alpha   90.00
_cell.angle_beta   90.00
_cell.angle_gamma   90.00
#
_symmetry.space_group_name_H-M   'P 1'
#
loop_
_entity.id
_entity.type
_entity.pdbx_description
1 polymer ?
#
loop_
_entity_poly.entity_id
_entity_poly.type
_entity_poly.pdbx_seq_one_letter_code
_entity_poly.pdbx_strand_id
1 'polypeptide(L)'
;MTTKIVICTGNSCPKCKRAKEMLENCPVDIEIIERNVDENEDARDYLVSIIESSTLPTLVFVENNEDKHIFRGFDENIGKIMEHLGL
;
A
#
# COMPACT_ATOMS: atom_id res chain seq x y z
N MET A 1 13.02 5.29 -12.53
CA MET A 1 13.24 5.01 -11.10
C MET A 1 12.05 4.20 -10.67
N THR A 2 12.27 2.95 -10.26
CA THR A 2 11.17 2.05 -9.91
C THR A 2 10.68 2.40 -8.52
N THR A 3 9.42 2.78 -8.40
CA THR A 3 8.83 3.17 -7.11
C THR A 3 8.31 1.93 -6.43
N LYS A 4 8.83 1.61 -5.24
CA LYS A 4 8.39 0.45 -4.46
C LYS A 4 7.19 0.83 -3.59
N ILE A 5 6.16 0.00 -3.59
CA ILE A 5 4.93 0.21 -2.84
C ILE A 5 4.63 -1.05 -2.05
N VAL A 6 4.64 -0.96 -0.73
CA VAL A 6 4.18 -2.04 0.15
C VAL A 6 2.72 -1.79 0.46
N ILE A 7 1.85 -2.74 0.08
CA ILE A 7 0.42 -2.69 0.39
C ILE A 7 0.09 -3.73 1.44
N CYS A 8 -0.41 -3.26 2.58
CA CYS A 8 -0.94 -4.13 3.64
C CYS A 8 -2.40 -4.44 3.31
N THR A 9 -2.71 -5.71 3.12
CA THR A 9 -4.03 -6.23 2.75
C THR A 9 -4.55 -7.21 3.79
N GLY A 10 -5.83 -7.59 3.67
CA GLY A 10 -6.44 -8.64 4.47
C GLY A 10 -7.38 -9.49 3.62
N ASN A 11 -7.68 -10.69 4.10
CA ASN A 11 -8.47 -11.70 3.38
C ASN A 11 -9.89 -11.23 3.05
N SER A 12 -10.48 -10.39 3.90
CA SER A 12 -11.85 -9.90 3.74
C SER A 12 -11.90 -8.39 3.46
N CYS A 13 -11.17 -7.94 2.44
CA CYS A 13 -11.06 -6.52 2.10
C CYS A 13 -11.29 -6.25 0.60
N PRO A 14 -12.53 -5.87 0.19
CA PRO A 14 -12.81 -5.55 -1.21
C PRO A 14 -12.08 -4.30 -1.70
N LYS A 15 -11.82 -3.33 -0.80
CA LYS A 15 -11.03 -2.14 -1.11
C LYS A 15 -9.57 -2.46 -1.45
N CYS A 16 -9.03 -3.51 -0.84
CA CYS A 16 -7.65 -3.96 -1.07
C CYS A 16 -7.49 -4.50 -2.50
N LYS A 17 -8.47 -5.27 -2.99
CA LYS A 17 -8.49 -5.75 -4.38
C LYS A 17 -8.47 -4.60 -5.38
N ARG A 18 -9.35 -3.61 -5.18
CA ARG A 18 -9.42 -2.42 -6.03
C ARG A 18 -8.12 -1.61 -6.02
N ALA A 19 -7.49 -1.48 -4.85
CA ALA A 19 -6.20 -0.81 -4.72
C ALA A 19 -5.12 -1.51 -5.53
N LYS A 20 -5.06 -2.83 -5.41
CA LYS A 20 -4.11 -3.67 -6.15
C LYS A 20 -4.34 -3.56 -7.66
N GLU A 21 -5.58 -3.73 -8.13
CA GLU A 21 -5.91 -3.62 -9.55
C GLU A 21 -5.53 -2.24 -10.13
N MET A 22 -5.73 -1.15 -9.38
CA MET A 22 -5.32 0.18 -9.84
C MET A 22 -3.80 0.31 -9.96
N LEU A 23 -3.06 -0.21 -9.00
CA LEU A 23 -1.59 -0.19 -9.02
C LEU A 23 -1.05 -1.12 -10.12
N GLU A 24 -1.65 -2.29 -10.34
CA GLU A 24 -1.24 -3.19 -11.42
C GLU A 24 -1.55 -2.62 -12.82
N ASN A 25 -2.59 -1.79 -12.95
CA ASN A 25 -2.94 -1.09 -14.19
C ASN A 25 -2.25 0.28 -14.33
N CYS A 26 -1.39 0.66 -13.40
CA CYS A 26 -0.68 1.92 -13.48
C CYS A 26 0.33 1.88 -14.65
N PRO A 27 0.37 2.89 -15.52
CA PRO A 27 1.31 2.94 -16.65
C PRO A 27 2.75 3.24 -16.23
N VAL A 28 3.01 3.33 -14.92
CA VAL A 28 4.31 3.64 -14.31
C VAL A 28 4.97 2.36 -13.79
N ASP A 29 6.29 2.31 -13.87
CA ASP A 29 7.08 1.17 -13.39
C ASP A 29 7.15 1.19 -11.86
N ILE A 30 6.22 0.46 -11.23
CA ILE A 30 6.11 0.33 -9.77
C ILE A 30 6.29 -1.12 -9.33
N GLU A 31 7.02 -1.32 -8.24
CA GLU A 31 7.18 -2.64 -7.62
C GLU A 31 6.21 -2.76 -6.44
N ILE A 32 5.18 -3.60 -6.59
CA ILE A 32 4.14 -3.78 -5.58
C ILE A 32 4.49 -5.00 -4.71
N ILE A 33 4.60 -4.79 -3.40
CA ILE A 33 4.79 -5.85 -2.40
C ILE A 33 3.51 -5.97 -1.59
N GLU A 34 2.79 -7.06 -1.78
CA GLU A 34 1.62 -7.38 -0.97
C GLU A 34 2.02 -8.03 0.35
N ARG A 35 1.45 -7.54 1.46
CA ARG A 35 1.58 -8.11 2.79
C ARG A 35 0.20 -8.36 3.38
N ASN A 36 -0.21 -9.62 3.45
CA ASN A 36 -1.50 -10.00 4.03
C ASN A 36 -1.39 -10.12 5.55
N VAL A 37 -2.07 -9.25 6.29
CA VAL A 37 -2.02 -9.22 7.76
C VAL A 37 -2.86 -10.33 8.42
N ASP A 38 -3.75 -10.98 7.67
CA ASP A 38 -4.52 -12.13 8.17
C ASP A 38 -3.73 -13.45 8.06
N GLU A 39 -2.81 -13.53 7.09
CA GLU A 39 -2.01 -14.73 6.83
C GLU A 39 -0.58 -14.63 7.41
N ASN A 40 -0.10 -13.42 7.68
CA ASN A 40 1.25 -13.17 8.14
C ASN A 40 1.25 -12.25 9.37
N GLU A 41 1.70 -12.77 10.51
CA GLU A 41 1.76 -12.03 11.77
C GLU A 41 2.77 -10.88 11.73
N ASP A 42 3.90 -11.03 11.04
CA ASP A 42 4.88 -9.94 10.86
C ASP A 42 4.29 -8.79 10.03
N ALA A 43 3.45 -9.09 9.04
CA ALA A 43 2.74 -8.06 8.27
C ALA A 43 1.76 -7.28 9.16
N ARG A 44 1.07 -7.99 10.05
CA ARG A 44 0.18 -7.38 11.04
C ARG A 44 0.94 -6.52 12.03
N ASP A 45 2.05 -7.02 12.58
CA ASP A 45 2.89 -6.26 13.50
C ASP A 45 3.50 -5.04 12.79
N TYR A 46 3.98 -5.17 11.55
CA TYR A 46 4.44 -4.03 10.76
C TYR A 46 3.34 -2.96 10.62
N LEU A 47 2.11 -3.35 10.30
CA LEU A 47 1.01 -2.40 10.17
C LEU A 47 0.65 -1.69 11.49
N VAL A 48 0.61 -2.44 12.61
CA VAL A 48 0.14 -1.92 13.90
C VAL A 48 1.26 -1.26 14.71
N SER A 49 2.44 -1.89 14.77
CA SER A 49 3.57 -1.47 15.60
C SER A 49 4.51 -0.49 14.90
N ILE A 50 4.71 -0.62 13.58
CA ILE A 50 5.60 0.27 12.82
C ILE A 50 4.83 1.41 12.17
N ILE A 51 3.74 1.09 11.46
CA ILE A 51 2.94 2.07 10.72
C ILE A 51 1.89 2.73 11.63
N GLU A 52 1.68 2.20 12.84
CA GLU A 52 0.69 2.68 13.82
C GLU A 52 -0.70 2.85 13.19
N SER A 53 -1.11 1.85 12.40
CA SER A 53 -2.39 1.83 11.71
C SER A 53 -3.14 0.53 11.97
N SER A 54 -4.47 0.62 11.93
CA SER A 54 -5.39 -0.51 12.00
C SER A 54 -6.34 -0.56 10.79
N THR A 55 -6.11 0.31 9.80
CA THR A 55 -6.97 0.46 8.63
C THR A 55 -6.39 -0.29 7.44
N LEU A 56 -7.25 -0.98 6.70
CA LEU A 56 -6.90 -1.67 5.46
C LEU A 56 -7.73 -1.12 4.28
N PRO A 57 -7.14 -1.02 3.07
CA PRO A 57 -5.72 -1.20 2.75
C PRO A 57 -4.87 -0.02 3.23
N THR A 58 -3.64 -0.28 3.64
CA THR A 58 -2.62 0.77 3.89
C THR A 58 -1.50 0.63 2.87
N LEU A 59 -1.14 1.73 2.22
CA LEU A 59 -0.08 1.78 1.21
C LEU A 59 1.12 2.53 1.77
N VAL A 60 2.30 1.96 1.59
CA VAL A 60 3.57 2.56 2.00
C VAL A 60 4.46 2.69 0.78
N PHE A 61 4.76 3.92 0.41
CA PHE A 61 5.70 4.25 -0.67
C PHE A 61 7.11 4.24 -0.11
N VAL A 62 7.92 3.35 -0.66
CA VAL A 62 9.33 3.18 -0.31
C VAL A 62 10.16 3.79 -1.42
N GLU A 63 10.88 4.86 -1.10
CA GLU A 63 11.82 5.51 -1.99
C GLU A 63 13.21 5.45 -1.35
N ASN A 64 14.24 5.02 -2.10
CA ASN A 64 15.61 4.89 -1.59
C ASN A 64 15.76 4.00 -0.33
N ASN A 65 14.90 2.99 -0.15
CA ASN A 65 14.80 2.14 1.04
C ASN A 65 14.29 2.84 2.31
N GLU A 66 13.63 3.99 2.18
CA GLU A 66 12.96 4.67 3.29
C GLU A 66 11.45 4.78 3.05
N ASP A 67 10.66 4.52 4.09
CA ASP A 67 9.21 4.67 4.10
C ASP A 67 8.85 6.15 4.06
N LYS A 68 8.55 6.67 2.87
CA LYS A 68 8.41 8.12 2.64
C LYS A 68 6.97 8.60 2.77
N HIS A 69 6.02 7.86 2.21
CA HIS A 69 4.61 8.24 2.22
C HIS A 69 3.71 7.06 2.60
N ILE A 70 2.93 7.26 3.66
CA ILE A 70 2.01 6.26 4.19
C ILE A 70 0.59 6.75 3.98
N PHE A 71 -0.18 6.01 3.19
CA PHE A 71 -1.59 6.29 2.93
C PHE A 71 -2.46 5.23 3.59
N ARG A 72 -3.17 5.64 4.64
CA ARG A 72 -4.08 4.78 5.41
C ARG A 72 -5.46 4.83 4.75
N GLY A 73 -5.89 3.72 4.17
CA GLY A 73 -7.12 3.66 3.38
C GLY A 73 -6.92 4.14 1.94
N PHE A 74 -7.43 3.37 0.98
CA PHE A 74 -7.23 3.65 -0.45
C PHE A 74 -8.21 4.68 -1.02
N ASP A 75 -9.51 4.53 -0.79
CA ASP A 75 -10.55 5.33 -1.45
C ASP A 75 -10.40 6.84 -1.19
N GLU A 76 -10.06 7.20 0.05
CA GLU A 76 -9.88 8.59 0.48
C GLU A 76 -8.54 9.19 0.02
N ASN A 77 -7.57 8.35 -0.32
CA ASN A 77 -6.23 8.79 -0.70
C ASN A 77 -5.91 8.53 -2.18
N ILE A 78 -6.83 7.99 -2.95
CA ILE A 78 -6.60 7.59 -4.35
C ILE A 78 -6.04 8.73 -5.20
N GLY A 79 -6.58 9.94 -5.04
CA GLY A 79 -6.07 11.13 -5.75
C GLY A 79 -4.65 11.50 -5.36
N LYS A 80 -4.29 11.40 -4.08
CA LYS A 80 -2.92 11.67 -3.59
C LYS A 80 -1.94 10.59 -4.05
N ILE A 81 -2.39 9.34 -4.06
CA ILE A 81 -1.61 8.18 -4.53
C ILE A 81 -1.29 8.37 -6.02
N MET A 82 -2.28 8.75 -6.84
CA MET A 82 -2.08 9.04 -8.26
C MET A 82 -1.15 10.25 -8.47
N GLU A 83 -1.37 11.33 -7.74
CA GLU A 83 -0.51 12.52 -7.81
C GLU A 83 0.95 12.19 -7.45
N HIS A 84 1.17 11.37 -6.42
CA HIS A 84 2.51 10.91 -6.03
C HIS A 84 3.17 10.00 -7.07
N LEU A 85 2.34 9.25 -7.80
CA LEU A 85 2.78 8.44 -8.95
C LEU A 85 2.98 9.28 -10.23
N GLY A 86 2.64 10.57 -10.20
CA GLY A 86 2.78 11.48 -11.33
C GLY A 86 1.71 11.31 -12.40
N LEU A 87 0.50 10.88 -12.00
CA LEU A 87 -0.67 10.63 -12.86
C LEU A 87 -1.75 11.71 -12.71
#